data_AF-A0A1C0VW20-F1
#
_entry.id   AF-A0A1C0VW20-F1
#
_cell.length_a   1.000
_cell.length_b   1.000
_cell.length_c   1.000
_cell.angle_alpha   90.00
_cell.angle_beta   90.00
_cell.angle_gamma   90.00
#
_symmetry.space_group_name_H-M   'P 1'
#
loop_
_entity.id
_entity.type
_entity.pdbx_description
1 polymer ?
#
loop_
_entity_poly.entity_id
_entity_poly.type
_entity_poly.pdbx_seq_one_letter_code
_entity_poly.pdbx_strand_id
1 'polypeptide(L)' 'MMKPKFNEMNKKELRTYVLAHRDDNEAFYAYMDKINAEGNRVTYPPLKSLEDMENYPEFLEKLRGDRPNQESA' A
#
# COMPACT_ATOMS: atom_id res chain seq x y z
N MET A 1 10.55 26.10 -10.21
CA MET A 1 9.84 25.53 -9.04
C MET A 1 10.83 24.73 -8.21
N MET A 2 10.76 24.82 -6.89
CA MET A 2 11.61 24.05 -5.98
C MET A 2 11.04 22.64 -5.85
N LYS A 3 11.85 21.59 -6.06
CA LYS A 3 11.38 20.21 -5.88
C LYS A 3 11.08 19.97 -4.38
N PRO A 4 9.99 19.23 -4.05
CA PRO A 4 9.74 18.83 -2.68
C PRO A 4 10.84 17.91 -2.15
N LYS A 5 11.07 17.94 -0.84
CA LYS A 5 12.01 17.03 -0.19
C LYS A 5 11.31 15.72 0.18
N PHE A 6 11.30 14.77 -0.74
CA PHE A 6 10.59 13.49 -0.56
C PHE A 6 11.07 12.68 0.66
N ASN A 7 12.35 12.79 1.04
CA ASN A 7 12.91 12.09 2.19
C ASN A 7 12.33 12.56 3.54
N GLU A 8 11.81 13.78 3.60
CA GLU A 8 11.20 14.35 4.82
C GLU A 8 9.71 13.99 4.91
N MET A 9 9.11 13.50 3.82
CA MET A 9 7.69 13.14 3.78
C MET A 9 7.41 11.78 4.43
N ASN A 10 6.23 11.66 5.03
CA ASN A 10 5.69 10.39 5.48
C ASN A 10 5.06 9.61 4.32
N LYS A 11 4.76 8.32 4.54
CA LYS A 11 4.18 7.44 3.51
C LYS A 11 2.88 7.96 2.91
N LYS A 12 2.02 8.62 3.70
CA LYS A 12 0.74 9.16 3.22
C LYS A 12 0.96 10.36 2.31
N GLU A 13 1.89 11.25 2.66
CA GLU A 13 2.27 12.41 1.85
C GLU A 13 2.87 11.99 0.51
N LEU A 14 3.83 11.04 0.54
CA LEU A 14 4.43 10.47 -0.67
C LEU A 14 3.38 9.81 -1.56
N ARG A 15 2.45 9.05 -0.98
CA ARG A 15 1.34 8.43 -1.73
C ARG A 15 0.48 9.49 -2.44
N THR A 16 0.07 10.53 -1.71
CA THR A 16 -0.76 11.60 -2.28
C THR A 16 -0.03 12.32 -3.41
N TYR A 17 1.26 12.61 -3.22
CA TYR A 17 2.08 13.27 -4.22
C TYR A 17 2.23 12.44 -5.50
N VAL A 18 2.64 11.17 -5.38
CA VAL A 18 2.80 10.26 -6.53
C VAL A 18 1.51 10.11 -7.33
N LEU A 19 0.35 10.10 -6.66
CA LEU A 19 -0.95 10.02 -7.33
C LEU A 19 -1.30 11.29 -8.12
N ALA A 20 -0.88 12.46 -7.64
CA ALA A 20 -1.05 13.75 -8.31
C ALA A 20 0.01 14.01 -9.40
N HIS A 21 1.19 13.39 -9.28
CA HIS A 21 2.36 13.60 -10.13
C HIS A 21 2.88 12.26 -10.66
N ARG A 22 2.06 11.58 -11.46
CA ARG A 22 2.34 10.20 -11.91
C ARG A 22 3.59 10.05 -12.77
N ASP A 23 4.04 11.12 -13.40
CA ASP A 23 5.25 11.15 -14.24
C ASP A 23 6.53 11.48 -13.44
N ASP A 24 6.41 11.79 -12.14
CA ASP A 24 7.57 12.07 -11.29
C ASP A 24 8.14 10.77 -10.71
N ASN A 25 9.10 10.20 -11.46
CA ASN A 25 9.80 8.99 -11.05
C ASN A 25 10.55 9.15 -9.71
N GLU A 26 11.03 10.35 -9.39
CA GLU A 26 11.76 10.59 -8.13
C GLU A 26 10.82 10.45 -6.93
N ALA A 27 9.61 11.00 -7.04
CA ALA A 27 8.57 10.81 -6.03
C ALA A 27 8.16 9.34 -5.90
N PHE A 28 8.04 8.64 -7.02
CA PHE A 28 7.71 7.21 -7.03
C PHE A 28 8.78 6.38 -6.31
N TYR A 29 10.07 6.61 -6.59
CA TYR A 29 11.15 5.90 -5.93
C TYR A 29 11.18 6.19 -4.43
N ALA A 30 11.04 7.45 -4.02
CA ALA A 30 11.01 7.81 -2.59
C ALA A 30 9.83 7.14 -1.86
N TYR A 31 8.65 7.04 -2.50
CA TYR A 31 7.51 6.31 -1.95
C TYR A 31 7.80 4.82 -1.78
N MET A 32 8.39 4.18 -2.80
CA MET A 32 8.74 2.77 -2.76
C MET A 32 9.82 2.47 -1.72
N ASP A 33 10.84 3.31 -1.60
CA ASP A 33 11.89 3.19 -0.58
C ASP A 33 11.30 3.31 0.82
N LYS A 34 10.35 4.23 1.04
CA LYS A 34 9.66 4.36 2.33
C LYS A 34 8.87 3.10 2.67
N ILE A 35 8.14 2.52 1.71
CA ILE A 35 7.40 1.26 1.91
C ILE A 35 8.35 0.12 2.26
N ASN A 36 9.49 0.02 1.56
CA ASN A 36 10.48 -1.03 1.80
C ASN A 36 11.15 -0.86 3.18
N ALA A 37 11.46 0.37 3.59
CA ALA A 37 12.06 0.67 4.88
C ALA A 37 11.12 0.43 6.07
N GLU A 38 9.80 0.63 5.90
CA GLU A 38 8.82 0.33 6.95
C GLU A 38 8.70 -1.17 7.26
N GLY A 39 9.11 -2.06 6.33
CA GLY A 39 9.22 -3.50 6.57
C GLY A 39 7.91 -4.23 6.94
N ASN A 40 6.77 -3.55 6.90
CA ASN A 40 5.47 -4.05 7.36
C ASN A 40 4.66 -4.79 6.29
N ARG A 41 5.29 -5.16 5.17
CA ARG A 41 4.64 -5.91 4.09
C ARG A 41 4.54 -7.38 4.45
N VAL A 42 3.31 -7.84 4.66
CA VAL A 42 3.01 -9.27 4.65
C VAL A 42 2.96 -9.73 3.20
N THR A 43 3.88 -10.63 2.84
CA THR A 43 3.93 -11.21 1.49
C THR A 43 3.19 -12.53 1.52
N TYR A 44 2.15 -12.65 0.69
CA TYR A 44 1.44 -13.90 0.47
C TYR A 44 1.87 -14.49 -0.88
N PRO A 45 2.07 -15.81 -0.98
CA PRO A 45 2.37 -16.43 -2.27
C PRO A 45 1.16 -16.29 -3.22
N PRO A 46 1.39 -16.33 -4.54
CA PRO A 46 0.29 -16.37 -5.51
C PRO A 46 -0.64 -17.55 -5.24
N LEU A 47 -1.94 -17.30 -5.27
CA LEU A 47 -2.95 -18.35 -5.24
C LEU A 47 -2.89 -19.15 -6.54
N LYS A 48 -2.96 -20.47 -6.47
CA LYS A 48 -3.02 -21.37 -7.64
C LYS A 48 -4.47 -21.68 -8.02
N SER A 49 -5.41 -21.51 -7.10
CA SER A 49 -6.85 -21.74 -7.28
C SER A 49 -7.67 -20.82 -6.34
N LEU A 50 -9.00 -20.81 -6.49
CA LEU A 50 -9.88 -20.09 -5.55
C LEU A 50 -9.96 -20.81 -4.20
N GLU A 51 -9.91 -22.13 -4.22
CA GLU A 51 -9.89 -23.01 -3.05
C GLU A 51 -8.66 -22.74 -2.17
N ASP A 52 -7.54 -22.31 -2.77
CA ASP A 52 -6.33 -21.96 -2.04
C ASP A 52 -6.53 -20.80 -1.05
N MET A 53 -7.59 -19.98 -1.19
CA MET A 53 -7.91 -18.92 -0.24
C MET A 53 -8.17 -19.46 1.18
N GLU A 54 -8.68 -20.69 1.30
CA GLU A 54 -8.93 -21.32 2.60
C GLU A 54 -7.63 -21.57 3.39
N ASN A 55 -6.49 -21.65 2.71
CA ASN A 55 -5.18 -21.82 3.35
C ASN A 55 -4.64 -20.53 4.02
N TYR A 56 -5.32 -19.39 3.84
CA TYR A 56 -4.88 -18.10 4.39
C TYR A 56 -5.96 -17.45 5.27
N PRO A 57 -6.36 -18.10 6.38
CA PRO A 57 -7.42 -17.59 7.24
C PRO A 57 -7.11 -16.21 7.83
N GLU A 58 -5.86 -15.94 8.20
CA GLU A 58 -5.42 -14.63 8.73
C GLU A 58 -5.60 -13.50 7.71
N PHE A 59 -5.36 -13.77 6.42
CA PHE A 59 -5.61 -12.81 5.34
C PHE A 59 -7.11 -12.51 5.23
N LEU A 60 -7.96 -13.53 5.31
CA LEU A 60 -9.41 -13.38 5.25
C LEU A 60 -9.95 -12.62 6.47
N GLU A 61 -9.41 -12.86 7.66
CA GLU A 61 -9.76 -12.11 8.86
C GLU A 61 -9.37 -10.63 8.75
N LYS A 62 -8.14 -10.36 8.30
CA LYS A 62 -7.68 -8.99 8.05
C LYS A 62 -8.55 -8.26 7.03
N LEU A 63 -8.86 -8.91 5.90
CA LEU A 63 -9.72 -8.34 4.86
C LEU A 63 -11.11 -8.01 5.41
N ARG A 64 -11.67 -8.85 6.28
CA ARG A 64 -12.96 -8.61 6.92
C ARG A 64 -12.91 -7.43 7.89
N GLY A 65 -11.83 -7.32 8.67
CA GLY A 65 -11.62 -6.23 9.64
C GLY A 65 -11.30 -4.89 9.00
N ASP A 66 -10.65 -4.89 7.83
CA ASP A 66 -10.31 -3.68 7.06
C ASP A 66 -11.49 -3.16 6.20
N ARG A 67 -12.65 -3.84 6.17
CA ARG A 67 -13.85 -3.29 5.53
C ARG A 67 -14.31 -2.07 6.34
N PRO A 68 -14.25 -0.83 5.81
CA PRO A 68 -14.97 0.26 6.45
C PRO A 68 -16.44 -0.15 6.46
N ASN A 69 -17.10 -0.01 7.62
CA ASN A 69 -18.55 -0.20 7.77
C ASN A 69 -19.23 0.29 6.50
N GLN A 70 -19.75 -0.63 5.69
CA GLN A 70 -20.64 -0.23 4.61
C GLN A 70 -21.89 0.27 5.32
N GLU A 71 -22.05 1.59 5.34
CA GLU A 71 -23.29 2.23 5.76
C GLU A 71 -24.44 1.55 5.02
N SER A 72 -25.31 0.94 5.82
CA SER A 72 -26.61 0.46 5.40
C SER A 72 -27.36 1.61 4.74
N ALA A 73 -27.58 1.50 3.43
CA ALA A 73 -28.56 2.31 2.70
C ALA A 73 -29.90 1.59 2.67
#